data_AF-A0A5S4H5T4-F1
#
_entry.id   AF-A0A5S4H5T4-F1
#
_cell.length_a   1.000
_cell.length_b   1.000
_cell.length_c   1.000
_cell.angle_alpha   90.00
_cell.angle_beta   90.00
_cell.angle_gamma   90.00
#
_symmetry.space_group_name_H-M   'P 1'
#
loop_
_entity.id
_entity.type
_entity.pdbx_description
1 polymer ?
#
loop_
_entity_poly.entity_id
_entity_poly.type
_entity_poly.pdbx_seq_one_letter_code
_entity_poly.pdbx_strand_id
1 'polypeptide(L)'
;MSRETSLFVIVMASGALGGIAHVLRSFYWYAGNRALRRSWLLMYLLLPIVGALFGLIVYLVVRGGLTSPIGGAGDINPYGIAAIAALVGQFSRETAEKFRDVFSTLLAPAPPGRDHALTPSITAVEPLSGPPETRITIIGTGLGSATFVRFGDARAPATDVTDTRLRAIVPDGATSGPLVVTTPTGAAASPDTFTVEPGAG
;
A
#
# COMPACT_ATOMS: atom_id res chain seq x y z
N MET A 1 -44.79 -15.80 32.08
CA MET A 1 -43.42 -15.73 31.49
C MET A 1 -42.60 -14.77 32.34
N SER A 2 -41.31 -15.07 32.59
CA SER A 2 -40.44 -14.11 33.27
C SER A 2 -40.08 -12.96 32.33
N ARG A 3 -39.80 -11.78 32.89
CA ARG A 3 -39.41 -10.58 32.12
C ARG A 3 -38.21 -10.85 31.20
N GLU A 4 -37.30 -11.72 31.65
CA GLU A 4 -36.11 -12.13 30.91
C GLU A 4 -36.46 -12.97 29.69
N THR A 5 -37.33 -13.96 29.84
CA THR A 5 -37.81 -14.79 28.72
C THR A 5 -38.51 -13.91 27.67
N SER A 6 -39.30 -12.92 28.09
CA SER A 6 -39.94 -11.97 27.17
C SER A 6 -38.91 -11.15 26.38
N LEU A 7 -37.83 -10.69 27.01
CA LEU A 7 -36.77 -9.94 26.32
C LEU A 7 -36.03 -10.82 25.30
N PHE A 8 -35.71 -12.07 25.65
CA PHE A 8 -35.11 -13.02 24.70
C PHE A 8 -36.00 -13.23 23.48
N VAL A 9 -37.31 -13.44 23.68
CA VAL A 9 -38.28 -13.64 22.60
C VAL A 9 -38.40 -12.39 21.73
N ILE A 10 -38.50 -11.19 22.34
CA ILE A 10 -38.57 -9.93 21.59
C ILE A 10 -37.33 -9.75 20.73
N VAL A 11 -36.13 -9.96 21.29
CA VAL A 11 -34.87 -9.81 20.55
C VAL A 11 -34.77 -10.78 19.38
N MET A 12 -35.05 -12.07 19.61
CA MET A 12 -35.01 -13.07 18.54
C MET A 12 -36.04 -12.74 17.45
N ALA A 13 -37.25 -12.31 17.84
CA ALA A 13 -38.27 -11.88 16.90
C ALA A 13 -37.86 -10.63 16.11
N SER A 14 -37.28 -9.62 16.76
CA SER A 14 -36.76 -8.41 16.10
C SER A 14 -35.61 -8.74 15.13
N GLY A 15 -34.70 -9.63 15.52
CA GLY A 15 -33.64 -10.13 14.65
C GLY A 15 -34.20 -10.86 13.43
N ALA A 16 -35.18 -11.76 13.63
CA ALA A 16 -35.86 -12.46 12.55
C ALA A 16 -36.58 -11.50 11.60
N LEU A 17 -37.25 -10.49 12.14
CA LEU A 17 -37.92 -9.44 11.36
C LEU A 17 -36.93 -8.67 10.48
N GLY A 18 -35.72 -8.37 10.97
CA GLY A 18 -34.66 -7.78 10.15
C GLY A 18 -34.25 -8.68 8.97
N GLY A 19 -34.08 -9.98 9.23
CA GLY A 19 -33.81 -10.98 8.18
C GLY A 19 -34.95 -11.06 7.16
N ILE A 20 -36.21 -11.03 7.60
CA ILE A 20 -37.40 -11.00 6.74
C ILE A 20 -37.43 -9.73 5.88
N ALA A 21 -37.19 -8.56 6.47
CA ALA A 21 -37.14 -7.30 5.72
C ALA A 21 -36.06 -7.33 4.63
N HIS A 22 -34.89 -7.93 4.92
CA HIS A 22 -33.85 -8.14 3.92
C HIS A 22 -34.31 -9.08 2.80
N VAL A 23 -34.91 -10.24 3.15
CA VAL A 23 -35.44 -11.19 2.17
C VAL A 23 -36.48 -10.51 1.27
N LEU A 24 -37.42 -9.76 1.84
CA LEU A 24 -38.46 -9.06 1.10
C LEU A 24 -37.86 -8.04 0.12
N ARG A 25 -36.92 -7.21 0.59
CA ARG A 25 -36.24 -6.22 -0.25
C ARG A 25 -35.50 -6.89 -1.42
N SER A 26 -34.69 -7.92 -1.12
CA SER A 26 -33.89 -8.62 -2.13
C SER A 26 -34.78 -9.39 -3.10
N PHE A 27 -35.78 -10.11 -2.60
CA PHE A 27 -36.73 -10.84 -3.43
C PHE A 27 -37.50 -9.91 -4.35
N TYR A 28 -38.01 -8.78 -3.86
CA TYR A 28 -38.68 -7.76 -4.68
C TYR A 28 -37.81 -7.33 -5.87
N TRP A 29 -36.55 -6.98 -5.60
CA TRP A 29 -35.63 -6.53 -6.65
C TRP A 29 -35.27 -7.63 -7.65
N TYR A 30 -34.85 -8.81 -7.17
CA TYR A 30 -34.38 -9.89 -8.05
C TYR A 30 -35.52 -10.58 -8.80
N ALA A 31 -36.69 -10.75 -8.17
CA ALA A 31 -37.86 -11.31 -8.85
C ALA A 31 -38.42 -10.32 -9.87
N GLY A 32 -38.50 -9.03 -9.53
CA GLY A 32 -38.92 -7.97 -10.45
C GLY A 32 -38.02 -7.87 -11.68
N ASN A 33 -36.71 -7.99 -11.49
CA ASN A 33 -35.72 -7.92 -12.58
C ASN A 33 -35.50 -9.28 -13.28
N ARG A 34 -36.30 -10.32 -12.99
CA ARG A 34 -36.16 -11.69 -13.54
C ARG A 34 -34.75 -12.30 -13.37
N ALA A 35 -34.01 -11.85 -12.36
CA ALA A 35 -32.66 -12.29 -12.06
C ALA A 35 -32.60 -13.26 -10.86
N LEU A 36 -33.76 -13.67 -10.33
CA LEU A 36 -33.83 -14.57 -9.18
C LEU A 36 -33.33 -15.98 -9.54
N ARG A 37 -32.28 -16.44 -8.86
CA ARG A 37 -31.76 -17.80 -9.01
C ARG A 37 -32.41 -18.76 -8.01
N ARG A 38 -32.78 -19.97 -8.46
CA ARG A 38 -33.41 -21.01 -7.63
C ARG A 38 -32.54 -21.46 -6.45
N SER A 39 -31.22 -21.50 -6.63
CA SER A 39 -30.28 -21.84 -5.56
C SER A 39 -30.30 -20.84 -4.40
N TRP A 40 -30.77 -19.62 -4.60
CA TRP A 40 -30.86 -18.59 -3.56
C TRP A 40 -32.08 -18.77 -2.64
N LEU A 41 -33.06 -19.60 -3.01
CA LEU A 41 -34.28 -19.79 -2.21
C LEU A 41 -33.98 -20.37 -0.83
N LEU A 42 -33.07 -21.35 -0.74
CA LEU A 42 -32.64 -21.91 0.54
C LEU A 42 -31.93 -20.87 1.41
N MET A 43 -31.08 -20.04 0.81
CA MET A 43 -30.42 -18.94 1.51
C MET A 43 -31.48 -17.96 2.07
N TYR A 44 -32.41 -17.49 1.25
CA TYR A 44 -33.48 -16.58 1.71
C TYR A 44 -34.38 -17.19 2.79
N LEU A 45 -34.62 -18.51 2.76
CA LEU A 45 -35.37 -19.20 3.81
C LEU A 45 -34.62 -19.20 5.15
N LEU A 46 -33.29 -19.27 5.13
CA LEU A 46 -32.45 -19.28 6.32
C LEU A 46 -32.19 -17.89 6.91
N LEU A 47 -32.30 -16.82 6.11
CA LEU A 47 -32.00 -15.45 6.53
C LEU A 47 -32.75 -14.96 7.78
N PRO A 48 -34.05 -15.26 7.99
CA PRO A 48 -34.76 -14.91 9.23
C PRO A 48 -34.17 -15.60 10.46
N ILE A 49 -33.75 -16.87 10.33
CA ILE A 49 -33.12 -17.62 11.42
C ILE A 49 -31.76 -17.00 11.74
N VAL A 50 -30.98 -16.68 10.70
CA VAL A 50 -29.70 -15.98 10.85
C VAL A 50 -29.90 -14.64 11.57
N GLY A 51 -30.89 -13.83 11.16
CA GLY A 51 -31.22 -12.57 11.81
C GLY A 51 -31.57 -12.73 13.29
N ALA A 52 -32.34 -13.77 13.65
CA ALA A 52 -32.68 -14.07 15.05
C ALA A 52 -31.44 -14.42 15.89
N LEU A 53 -30.53 -15.24 15.33
CA LEU A 53 -29.28 -15.63 15.99
C LEU A 53 -28.35 -14.42 16.21
N PHE A 54 -28.23 -13.55 15.20
CA PHE A 54 -27.48 -12.29 15.34
C PHE A 54 -28.06 -11.39 16.43
N GLY A 55 -29.38 -11.19 16.43
CA GLY A 55 -30.05 -10.40 17.47
C GLY A 55 -29.78 -10.94 18.87
N LEU A 56 -29.85 -12.27 19.03
CA LEU A 56 -29.55 -12.95 20.29
C LEU A 56 -28.12 -12.71 20.75
N ILE A 57 -27.13 -12.86 19.86
CA ILE A 57 -25.70 -12.63 20.18
C ILE A 57 -25.49 -11.18 20.63
N VAL A 58 -26.03 -10.20 19.90
CA VAL A 58 -25.90 -8.77 20.27
C VAL A 58 -26.55 -8.48 21.62
N TYR A 59 -27.71 -9.07 21.90
CA TYR A 59 -28.35 -8.93 23.20
C TYR A 59 -27.50 -9.52 24.33
N LEU A 60 -26.86 -10.67 24.12
CA LEU A 60 -25.95 -11.25 25.11
C LEU A 60 -24.74 -10.35 25.37
N VAL A 61 -24.19 -9.68 24.34
CA VAL A 61 -23.11 -8.67 24.52
C VAL A 61 -23.59 -7.51 25.38
N VAL A 62 -24.69 -6.87 24.99
CA VAL A 62 -25.19 -5.64 25.63
C VAL A 62 -25.66 -5.92 27.06
N ARG A 63 -26.31 -7.07 27.28
CA ARG A 63 -26.83 -7.48 28.58
C ARG A 63 -25.75 -8.02 29.51
N GLY A 64 -24.75 -8.73 28.97
CA GLY A 64 -23.66 -9.28 29.76
C GLY A 64 -22.67 -8.22 30.24
N GLY A 65 -22.51 -7.13 29.49
CA GLY A 65 -21.33 -6.27 29.62
C GLY A 65 -20.08 -7.01 29.13
N LEU A 66 -19.16 -6.28 28.49
CA LEU A 66 -17.94 -6.88 27.94
C LEU A 66 -16.87 -7.11 29.04
N THR A 67 -16.85 -6.25 30.05
CA THR A 67 -16.01 -6.35 31.26
C THR A 67 -16.75 -5.67 32.42
N SER A 68 -16.65 -6.22 33.64
CA SER A 68 -17.13 -5.54 34.84
C SER A 68 -16.16 -4.39 35.16
N PRO A 69 -16.63 -3.15 35.44
CA PRO A 69 -15.72 -2.02 35.67
C PRO A 69 -14.87 -2.14 36.96
N ILE A 70 -15.16 -3.11 37.82
CA ILE A 70 -14.58 -3.24 39.16
C ILE A 70 -14.48 -4.73 39.50
N GLY A 71 -13.27 -5.28 39.69
CA GLY A 71 -13.05 -6.59 40.36
C GLY A 71 -12.55 -7.75 39.48
N GLY A 72 -11.78 -8.66 40.09
CA GLY A 72 -10.91 -9.66 39.46
C GLY A 72 -11.60 -10.84 38.76
N ALA A 73 -10.86 -11.93 38.51
CA ALA A 73 -11.25 -13.05 37.62
C ALA A 73 -12.60 -13.75 37.94
N GLY A 74 -13.21 -13.51 39.10
CA GLY A 74 -14.55 -13.98 39.46
C GLY A 74 -15.71 -13.11 38.93
N ASP A 75 -15.42 -11.91 38.44
CA ASP A 75 -16.43 -10.92 38.00
C ASP A 75 -16.65 -10.92 36.48
N ILE A 76 -16.14 -11.94 35.77
CA ILE A 76 -16.28 -12.04 34.32
C ILE A 76 -17.66 -12.61 33.98
N ASN A 77 -18.46 -11.84 33.24
CA ASN A 77 -19.80 -12.26 32.87
C ASN A 77 -19.75 -13.40 31.83
N PRO A 78 -20.30 -14.60 32.12
CA PRO A 78 -20.29 -15.73 31.19
C PRO A 78 -21.05 -15.43 29.88
N TYR A 79 -22.05 -14.54 29.91
CA TYR A 79 -22.76 -14.11 28.69
C TYR A 79 -21.88 -13.23 27.79
N GLY A 80 -21.02 -12.39 28.38
CA GLY A 80 -20.06 -11.57 27.63
C GLY A 80 -19.02 -12.43 26.92
N ILE A 81 -18.44 -13.42 27.62
CA ILE A 81 -17.51 -14.39 27.02
C ILE A 81 -18.19 -15.17 25.88
N ALA A 82 -19.38 -15.71 26.13
CA ALA A 82 -20.12 -16.50 25.14
C ALA A 82 -20.43 -15.67 23.88
N ALA A 83 -20.76 -14.39 24.06
CA ALA A 83 -21.05 -13.51 22.94
C ALA A 83 -19.80 -13.14 22.14
N ILE A 84 -18.66 -12.88 22.80
CA ILE A 84 -17.37 -12.67 22.12
C ILE A 84 -16.96 -13.93 21.34
N ALA A 85 -17.07 -15.11 21.96
CA ALA A 85 -16.75 -16.39 21.30
C ALA A 85 -17.64 -16.64 20.06
N ALA A 86 -18.93 -16.34 20.17
CA ALA A 86 -19.86 -16.44 19.04
C ALA A 86 -19.51 -15.48 17.90
N LEU A 87 -19.18 -14.22 18.20
CA LEU A 87 -18.75 -13.23 17.20
C LEU A 87 -17.44 -13.65 16.52
N VAL A 88 -16.43 -14.07 17.30
CA VAL A 88 -15.14 -14.55 16.76
C VAL A 88 -15.33 -15.77 15.85
N GLY A 89 -16.17 -16.72 16.24
CA GLY A 89 -16.47 -17.89 15.41
C GLY A 89 -17.18 -17.53 14.10
N GLN A 90 -18.15 -16.62 14.16
CA GLN A 90 -18.98 -16.24 13.02
C GLN A 90 -18.23 -15.43 11.95
N PHE A 91 -17.23 -14.64 12.35
CA PHE A 91 -16.39 -13.89 11.41
C PHE A 91 -15.05 -14.58 11.15
N SER A 92 -14.87 -15.84 11.55
CA SER A 92 -13.55 -16.48 11.60
C SER A 92 -12.77 -16.47 10.28
N ARG A 93 -13.44 -16.59 9.11
CA ARG A 93 -12.75 -16.52 7.82
C ARG A 93 -12.29 -15.11 7.50
N GLU A 94 -13.21 -14.14 7.46
CA GLU A 94 -12.87 -12.74 7.14
C GLU A 94 -11.99 -12.08 8.22
N THR A 95 -12.18 -12.43 9.50
CA THR A 95 -11.34 -11.95 10.60
C THR A 95 -9.93 -12.55 10.52
N ALA A 96 -9.79 -13.84 10.22
CA ALA A 96 -8.47 -14.45 10.04
C ALA A 96 -7.75 -13.87 8.81
N GLU A 97 -8.47 -13.65 7.70
CA GLU A 97 -7.94 -13.00 6.50
C GLU A 97 -7.49 -11.56 6.81
N LYS A 98 -8.33 -10.74 7.47
CA LYS A 98 -7.95 -9.37 7.86
C LYS A 98 -6.79 -9.34 8.87
N PHE A 99 -6.73 -10.29 9.81
CA PHE A 99 -5.58 -10.40 10.71
C PHE A 99 -4.31 -10.71 9.93
N ARG A 100 -4.39 -11.62 8.95
CA ARG A 100 -3.28 -11.94 8.05
C ARG A 100 -2.83 -10.71 7.27
N ASP A 101 -3.75 -9.90 6.77
CA ASP A 101 -3.45 -8.66 6.05
C ASP A 101 -2.74 -7.64 6.93
N VAL A 102 -3.21 -7.48 8.18
CA VAL A 102 -2.56 -6.61 9.17
C VAL A 102 -1.16 -7.14 9.49
N PHE A 103 -1.01 -8.44 9.75
CA PHE A 103 0.29 -9.06 9.99
C PHE A 103 1.22 -8.90 8.80
N SER A 104 0.74 -9.10 7.57
CA SER A 104 1.57 -8.89 6.38
C SER A 104 1.95 -7.44 6.19
N THR A 105 1.11 -6.49 6.64
CA THR A 105 1.46 -5.07 6.56
C THR A 105 2.55 -4.72 7.58
N LEU A 106 2.46 -5.26 8.80
CA LEU A 106 3.39 -4.96 9.88
C LEU A 106 4.74 -5.70 9.74
N LEU A 107 4.75 -6.90 9.15
CA LEU A 107 5.94 -7.73 8.97
C LEU A 107 6.44 -7.77 7.51
N ALA A 108 5.80 -7.04 6.59
CA ALA A 108 6.33 -6.90 5.25
C ALA A 108 7.74 -6.29 5.35
N PRO A 109 8.71 -6.81 4.57
CA PRO A 109 9.93 -6.07 4.32
C PRO A 109 9.57 -4.65 3.88
N ALA A 110 10.27 -3.65 4.43
CA ALA A 110 10.06 -2.27 4.03
C ALA A 110 10.09 -2.20 2.49
N PRO A 111 9.14 -1.48 1.85
CA PRO A 111 9.19 -1.25 0.42
C PRO A 111 10.59 -0.76 0.06
N PRO A 112 11.21 -1.28 -1.01
CA PRO A 112 12.51 -0.78 -1.42
C PRO A 112 12.42 0.74 -1.54
N GLY A 113 13.24 1.43 -0.75
CA GLY A 113 13.21 2.89 -0.69
C GLY A 113 13.42 3.47 -2.08
N ARG A 114 13.07 4.76 -2.26
CA ARG A 114 13.47 5.55 -3.45
C ARG A 114 15.00 5.56 -3.69
N ASP A 115 15.75 4.96 -2.78
CA ASP A 115 17.18 4.72 -2.76
C ASP A 115 17.61 3.53 -3.62
N HIS A 116 16.72 2.96 -4.45
CA HIS A 116 17.17 2.24 -5.65
C HIS A 116 17.87 3.25 -6.56
N ALA A 117 19.11 3.56 -6.21
CA ALA A 117 19.96 4.41 -6.99
C ALA A 117 20.12 3.72 -8.35
N LEU A 118 19.46 4.31 -9.33
CA LEU A 118 19.42 3.81 -10.69
C LEU A 118 20.86 3.69 -11.19
N THR A 119 21.16 2.63 -11.94
CA THR A 119 22.43 2.57 -12.68
C THR A 119 22.48 3.80 -13.57
N PRO A 120 23.53 4.64 -13.49
CA PRO A 120 23.58 5.86 -14.26
C PRO A 120 23.60 5.54 -15.75
N SER A 121 22.91 6.35 -16.54
CA SER A 121 22.94 6.27 -18.01
C SER A 121 22.99 7.67 -18.58
N ILE A 122 23.89 7.91 -19.53
CA ILE A 122 24.00 9.20 -20.24
C ILE A 122 23.31 9.06 -21.58
N THR A 123 22.43 9.99 -21.92
CA THR A 123 21.70 10.02 -23.19
C THR A 123 22.21 11.11 -24.12
N ALA A 124 22.67 12.24 -23.58
CA ALA A 124 23.15 13.36 -24.39
C ALA A 124 24.14 14.25 -23.62
N VAL A 125 24.97 14.96 -24.37
CA VAL A 125 25.92 15.97 -23.88
C VAL A 125 25.80 17.20 -24.76
N GLU A 126 25.64 18.38 -24.16
CA GLU A 126 25.49 19.65 -24.89
C GLU A 126 26.29 20.79 -24.24
N PRO A 127 27.18 21.47 -24.99
CA PRO A 127 27.64 21.14 -26.34
C PRO A 127 28.49 19.86 -26.38
N LEU A 128 28.66 19.28 -27.58
CA LEU A 128 29.53 18.12 -27.85
C LEU A 128 30.99 18.50 -28.18
N SER A 129 31.29 19.81 -28.20
CA SER A 129 32.65 20.32 -28.31
C SER A 129 32.85 21.63 -27.57
N GLY A 130 34.12 21.97 -27.30
CA GLY A 130 34.53 23.28 -26.82
C GLY A 130 35.93 23.28 -26.19
N PRO A 131 36.55 24.46 -26.04
CA PRO A 131 37.82 24.60 -25.34
C PRO A 131 37.67 24.40 -23.82
N PRO A 132 38.78 24.32 -23.06
CA PRO A 132 38.75 24.47 -21.60
C PRO A 132 37.90 25.66 -21.16
N GLU A 133 37.29 25.57 -19.97
CA GLU A 133 36.30 26.52 -19.42
C GLU A 133 34.91 26.50 -20.08
N THR A 134 34.70 25.67 -21.11
CA THR A 134 33.35 25.49 -21.68
C THR A 134 32.42 24.81 -20.68
N ARG A 135 31.22 25.39 -20.48
CA ARG A 135 30.18 24.77 -19.65
C ARG A 135 29.37 23.76 -20.48
N ILE A 136 29.37 22.51 -20.05
CA ILE A 136 28.58 21.44 -20.66
C ILE A 136 27.43 21.01 -19.75
N THR A 137 26.35 20.55 -20.37
CA THR A 137 25.20 19.90 -19.73
C THR A 137 25.18 18.44 -20.15
N ILE A 138 25.10 17.55 -19.17
CA ILE A 138 24.99 16.10 -19.39
C ILE A 138 23.60 15.67 -18.97
N ILE A 139 22.90 14.99 -19.87
CA ILE A 139 21.50 14.56 -19.71
C ILE A 139 21.48 13.04 -19.64
N GLY A 140 20.63 12.50 -18.75
CA GLY A 140 20.59 11.07 -18.52
C GLY A 140 19.57 10.64 -17.46
N THR A 141 19.86 9.53 -16.80
CA THR A 141 19.13 9.01 -15.63
C THR A 141 20.11 8.51 -14.57
N GLY A 142 19.68 8.49 -13.31
CA GLY A 142 20.53 8.03 -12.20
C GLY A 142 21.70 8.96 -11.89
N LEU A 143 21.63 10.23 -12.30
CA LEU A 143 22.75 11.19 -12.16
C LEU A 143 22.76 11.93 -10.81
N GLY A 144 21.73 11.79 -9.97
CA GLY A 144 21.50 12.61 -8.78
C GLY A 144 22.58 12.54 -7.71
N SER A 145 23.44 11.51 -7.75
CA SER A 145 24.57 11.31 -6.84
C SER A 145 25.93 11.42 -7.53
N ALA A 146 25.99 11.99 -8.73
CA ALA A 146 27.25 12.19 -9.45
C ALA A 146 28.11 13.27 -8.78
N THR A 147 29.39 12.96 -8.54
CA THR A 147 30.34 13.91 -7.90
C THR A 147 31.29 14.57 -8.89
N PHE A 148 31.66 13.87 -9.96
CA PHE A 148 32.57 14.38 -10.98
C PHE A 148 32.30 13.77 -12.35
N VAL A 149 32.74 14.49 -13.38
CA VAL A 149 32.76 14.09 -14.78
C VAL A 149 34.21 13.98 -15.22
N ARG A 150 34.54 12.91 -15.94
CA ARG A 150 35.89 12.67 -16.43
C ARG A 150 36.00 12.91 -17.92
N PHE A 151 36.98 13.71 -18.31
CA PHE A 151 37.37 14.05 -19.67
C PHE A 151 38.72 13.37 -19.97
N GLY A 152 38.69 12.09 -20.33
CA GLY A 152 39.89 11.25 -20.40
C GLY A 152 40.49 11.00 -19.01
N ASP A 153 41.62 11.63 -18.71
CA ASP A 153 42.27 11.56 -17.39
C ASP A 153 41.97 12.80 -16.51
N ALA A 154 41.50 13.90 -17.10
CA ALA A 154 41.14 15.11 -16.37
C ALA A 154 39.77 14.96 -15.70
N ARG A 155 39.64 15.49 -14.47
CA ARG A 155 38.39 15.44 -13.68
C ARG A 155 37.83 16.84 -13.50
N ALA A 156 36.52 16.99 -13.71
CA ALA A 156 35.78 18.20 -13.42
C ALA A 156 34.67 17.93 -12.39
N PRO A 157 34.44 18.85 -11.42
CA PRO A 157 33.37 18.72 -10.46
C PRO A 157 32.00 18.80 -11.15
N ALA A 158 31.07 17.94 -10.73
CA ALA A 158 29.69 18.03 -11.17
C ALA A 158 28.95 19.13 -10.38
N THR A 159 28.19 19.96 -11.09
CA THR A 159 27.40 21.07 -10.57
C THR A 159 25.96 20.98 -11.07
N ASP A 160 25.01 21.68 -10.44
CA ASP A 160 23.58 21.63 -10.79
C ASP A 160 23.02 20.20 -10.97
N VAL A 161 23.45 19.28 -10.09
CA VAL A 161 23.15 17.85 -10.18
C VAL A 161 21.71 17.56 -9.78
N THR A 162 21.04 16.77 -10.62
CA THR A 162 19.70 16.22 -10.42
C THR A 162 19.68 14.80 -10.97
N ASP A 163 18.60 14.04 -10.77
CA ASP A 163 18.50 12.67 -11.27
C ASP A 163 18.63 12.53 -12.79
N THR A 164 18.30 13.59 -13.55
CA THR A 164 18.24 13.55 -15.02
C THR A 164 19.19 14.50 -15.74
N ARG A 165 19.90 15.36 -15.00
CA ARG A 165 20.88 16.29 -15.56
C ARG A 165 21.96 16.67 -14.56
N LEU A 166 23.15 16.94 -15.06
CA LEU A 166 24.23 17.62 -14.34
C LEU A 166 24.98 18.56 -15.27
N ARG A 167 25.77 19.47 -14.71
CA ARG A 167 26.67 20.36 -15.43
C ARG A 167 28.11 20.14 -15.01
N ALA A 168 29.02 20.36 -15.94
CA ALA A 168 30.45 20.37 -15.68
C ALA A 168 31.12 21.45 -16.52
N ILE A 169 32.31 21.86 -16.11
CA ILE A 169 33.17 22.77 -16.86
C ILE A 169 34.32 21.92 -17.42
N VAL A 170 34.63 22.09 -18.71
CA VAL A 170 35.76 21.40 -19.33
C VAL A 170 37.06 21.84 -18.64
N PRO A 171 37.80 20.94 -17.98
CA PRO A 171 39.01 21.30 -17.23
C PRO A 171 40.21 21.48 -18.16
N ASP A 172 41.23 22.17 -17.68
CA ASP A 172 42.55 22.15 -18.32
C ASP A 172 43.10 20.71 -18.40
N GLY A 173 43.72 20.38 -19.53
CA GLY A 173 44.23 19.04 -19.79
C GLY A 173 43.16 17.99 -20.15
N ALA A 174 41.93 18.41 -20.42
CA ALA A 174 40.91 17.54 -21.00
C ALA A 174 41.36 16.96 -22.35
N THR A 175 41.05 15.69 -22.61
CA THR A 175 41.28 15.03 -23.89
C THR A 175 39.97 14.63 -24.54
N SER A 176 39.87 14.74 -25.87
CA SER A 176 38.70 14.28 -26.63
C SER A 176 38.43 12.79 -26.40
N GLY A 177 37.16 12.44 -26.21
CA GLY A 177 36.75 11.07 -25.87
C GLY A 177 35.34 11.01 -25.28
N PRO A 178 34.82 9.80 -24.98
CA PRO A 178 33.59 9.66 -24.23
C PRO A 178 33.76 10.21 -22.81
N LEU A 179 32.77 10.95 -22.34
CA LEU A 179 32.74 11.47 -20.98
C LEU A 179 32.28 10.38 -20.03
N VAL A 180 32.93 10.27 -18.87
CA VAL A 180 32.55 9.27 -17.86
C VAL A 180 32.04 9.98 -16.61
N VAL A 181 30.79 9.69 -16.23
CA VAL A 181 30.19 10.14 -14.98
C VAL A 181 30.24 8.99 -13.99
N THR A 182 30.76 9.25 -12.78
CA THR A 182 30.81 8.26 -11.70
C THR A 182 29.81 8.60 -10.61
N THR A 183 29.03 7.60 -10.19
CA THR A 183 28.08 7.65 -9.09
C THR A 183 28.38 6.51 -8.10
N PRO A 184 27.86 6.54 -6.87
CA PRO A 184 28.01 5.44 -5.92
C PRO A 184 27.51 4.08 -6.43
N THR A 185 26.58 4.06 -7.41
CA THR A 185 26.02 2.83 -7.98
C THR A 185 26.69 2.34 -9.24
N GLY A 186 27.63 3.10 -9.80
CA GLY A 186 28.35 2.72 -11.01
C GLY A 186 28.81 3.93 -11.82
N ALA A 187 29.37 3.64 -13.00
CA ALA A 187 29.80 4.64 -13.95
C ALA A 187 29.01 4.55 -15.26
N ALA A 188 28.77 5.70 -15.90
CA ALA A 188 28.15 5.81 -17.20
C ALA A 188 29.10 6.53 -18.16
N ALA A 189 29.22 6.03 -19.39
CA ALA A 189 29.93 6.70 -20.47
C ALA A 189 28.93 7.41 -21.39
N SER A 190 29.28 8.57 -21.92
CA SER A 190 28.47 9.23 -22.94
C SER A 190 28.44 8.39 -24.22
N PRO A 191 27.30 8.33 -24.93
CA PRO A 191 27.20 7.58 -26.18
C PRO A 191 28.04 8.22 -27.28
N ASP A 192 28.12 9.54 -27.28
CA ASP A 192 28.89 10.34 -28.24
C ASP A 192 30.23 10.79 -27.65
N THR A 193 31.19 11.07 -28.53
CA THR A 193 32.53 11.58 -28.18
C THR A 193 32.49 13.09 -28.02
N PHE A 194 32.94 13.60 -26.88
CA PHE A 194 33.16 15.03 -26.68
C PHE A 194 34.50 15.45 -27.32
N THR A 195 34.48 16.54 -28.09
CA THR A 195 35.67 17.07 -28.78
C THR A 195 36.23 18.27 -28.04
N VAL A 196 37.44 18.14 -27.48
CA VAL A 196 38.15 19.26 -26.84
C VAL A 196 38.81 20.09 -27.94
N GLU A 197 38.43 21.35 -28.03
CA GLU A 197 39.02 22.32 -28.95
C GLU A 197 40.24 23.01 -28.32
N PRO A 198 41.23 23.47 -29.11
CA PRO A 198 42.34 24.25 -28.57
C PRO A 198 41.82 25.50 -27.84
N GLY A 199 42.32 25.75 -26.62
CA GLY A 199 42.00 26.98 -25.89
C GLY A 199 42.43 28.22 -26.69
N ALA A 200 41.59 29.25 -26.68
CA ALA A 200 42.00 30.58 -27.14
C ALA A 200 43.01 31.12 -26.14
N GLY A 201 44.31 30.94 -26.43
CA GLY A 201 45.42 31.51 -25.67
C GLY A 201 45.52 33.03 -25.81
#